data_AF-A0AAU3DUH8-F1
#
_entry.id   AF-A0AAU3DUH8-F1
#
_cell.length_a   1.000
_cell.length_b   1.000
_cell.length_c   1.000
_cell.angle_alpha   90.00
_cell.angle_beta   90.00
_cell.angle_gamma   90.00
#
_symmetry.space_group_name_H-M   'P 1'
#
loop_
_entity.id
_entity.type
_entity.pdbx_description
1 polymer ?
#
loop_
_entity_poly.entity_id
_entity_poly.type
_entity_poly.pdbx_seq_one_letter_code
_entity_poly.pdbx_strand_id
1 'polypeptide(L)'
;MSTAGDSFAMRGDAAQRPSFEQALRGYDKRQVDRYVQQVDGAAASLSSERDRAQHQLRNLTLQFQQLQAEVSELRQRPAQVDRASFRDLGPVVDQILALAEKQGGLIAEAATQRAGELQAEAERTLLEAQEHAAQSLHELKTELSARRAEQEKAYEERRSAAEAQLADIQELVEQLRVDGEAAHEHAQQEAKRINELTAQQVEQARAAAEALTKAARTQIQQEVQAARAQSQQELTQWRVNVEREINERRAAAEQELAEHRAAAEREVAGQLTAAEEKIATLIAEAQQYSTEVRKRADEQATAHQEQLTAVQQEVGSQRQALTQLHAELDATQQQLARVRQEGAAVEQQVNQLQQRLGELRQELAAETNRLEEARRSADSVEQHAKDVRARVQREAKRVADLAAAAVMAAAAGGGETAEYPTVRGRPGAPRPAERAGEQPAPEVAASA
;
A
#
# COMPACT_ATOMS: atom_id res chain seq x y z
N MET A 1 75.13 80.46 80.78
CA MET A 1 73.74 79.95 80.84
C MET A 1 72.88 80.80 79.91
N SER A 2 72.30 80.30 78.83
CA SER A 2 72.41 78.94 78.24
C SER A 2 72.18 79.01 76.73
N THR A 3 72.78 78.10 75.97
CA THR A 3 72.65 78.00 74.51
C THR A 3 71.30 77.38 74.12
N ALA A 4 70.36 78.21 73.66
CA ALA A 4 69.05 77.79 73.14
C ALA A 4 68.42 78.79 72.15
N GLY A 5 69.23 79.61 71.47
CA GLY A 5 68.75 80.71 70.61
C GLY A 5 68.38 80.29 69.17
N ASP A 6 69.30 79.62 68.49
CA ASP A 6 69.24 79.43 67.04
C ASP A 6 68.77 78.02 66.65
N SER A 7 67.46 77.78 66.73
CA SER A 7 66.82 76.56 66.21
C SER A 7 65.64 76.83 65.27
N PHE A 8 65.27 78.10 65.08
CA PHE A 8 64.22 78.56 64.16
C PHE A 8 64.70 79.67 63.20
N ALA A 9 66.02 79.82 63.05
CA ALA A 9 66.61 80.67 62.02
C ALA A 9 66.58 79.94 60.66
N MET A 10 66.11 80.64 59.62
CA MET A 10 66.05 80.18 58.22
C MET A 10 65.42 78.79 57.94
N ARG A 11 64.08 78.77 57.86
CA ARG A 11 63.44 78.27 56.63
C ARG A 11 62.85 79.45 55.85
N GLY A 12 63.71 80.43 55.57
CA GLY A 12 63.40 81.55 54.69
C GLY A 12 63.55 81.15 53.22
N ASP A 13 62.69 80.24 52.76
CA ASP A 13 62.55 79.91 51.34
C ASP A 13 61.06 79.89 50.97
N ALA A 14 60.62 80.92 50.26
CA ALA A 14 59.25 81.09 49.80
C ALA A 14 58.92 80.26 48.55
N ALA A 15 59.86 79.44 48.03
CA ALA A 15 59.70 78.70 46.79
C ALA A 15 59.14 77.27 46.95
N GLN A 16 59.19 76.66 48.15
CA GLN A 16 58.73 75.28 48.36
C GLN A 16 57.53 75.19 49.31
N ARG A 17 56.31 75.26 48.74
CA ARG A 17 55.10 74.78 49.42
C ARG A 17 55.26 73.28 49.73
N PRO A 18 54.96 72.81 50.96
CA PRO A 18 55.06 71.38 51.27
C PRO A 18 54.05 70.58 50.44
N SER A 19 54.55 69.71 49.57
CA SER A 19 53.74 68.81 48.75
C SER A 19 53.42 67.53 49.53
N PHE A 20 52.17 67.36 49.93
CA PHE A 20 51.69 66.13 50.56
C PHE A 20 51.41 65.04 49.51
N GLU A 21 51.75 63.79 49.82
CA GLU A 21 51.41 62.62 49.01
C GLU A 21 49.89 62.36 49.03
N GLN A 22 49.34 61.84 47.92
CA GLN A 22 47.90 61.60 47.77
C GLN A 22 47.58 60.12 47.90
N ALA A 23 46.74 59.77 48.89
CA ALA A 23 46.27 58.42 49.14
C ALA A 23 44.79 58.25 48.78
N LEU A 24 44.35 57.00 48.52
CA LEU A 24 42.99 56.66 48.07
C LEU A 24 41.87 57.08 49.05
N ARG A 25 42.23 57.33 50.32
CA ARG A 25 41.44 58.09 51.29
C ARG A 25 42.39 59.07 51.99
N GLY A 26 42.04 60.34 51.99
CA GLY A 26 42.84 61.42 52.57
C GLY A 26 42.01 62.68 52.82
N TYR A 27 42.62 63.70 53.40
CA TYR A 27 41.96 64.98 53.69
C TYR A 27 41.66 65.78 52.42
N ASP A 28 40.59 66.58 52.44
CA ASP A 28 40.27 67.52 51.35
C ASP A 28 41.38 68.56 51.23
N LYS A 29 42.09 68.52 50.09
CA LYS A 29 43.16 69.45 49.77
C LYS A 29 42.75 70.92 49.95
N ARG A 30 41.51 71.31 49.62
CA ARG A 30 41.04 72.70 49.77
C ARG A 30 40.91 73.13 51.22
N GLN A 31 40.71 72.20 52.15
CA GLN A 31 40.67 72.46 53.58
C GLN A 31 42.09 72.51 54.15
N VAL A 32 42.97 71.60 53.71
CA VAL A 32 44.40 71.60 54.09
C VAL A 32 45.09 72.89 53.61
N ASP A 33 44.93 73.28 52.33
CA ASP A 33 45.53 74.49 51.76
C ASP A 33 45.12 75.76 52.55
N ARG A 34 43.84 75.87 52.97
CA ARG A 34 43.34 76.97 53.82
C ARG A 34 43.94 76.93 55.23
N TYR A 35 44.00 75.76 55.85
CA TYR A 35 44.51 75.61 57.21
C TYR A 35 46.01 75.92 57.29
N VAL A 36 46.80 75.46 56.31
CA VAL A 36 48.22 75.82 56.19
C VAL A 36 48.37 77.34 56.05
N GLN A 37 47.60 77.98 55.16
CA GLN A 37 47.63 79.44 54.99
C GLN A 37 47.27 80.20 56.29
N GLN A 38 46.35 79.68 57.09
CA GLN A 38 45.98 80.26 58.40
C GLN A 38 47.12 80.11 59.43
N VAL A 39 47.78 78.94 59.47
CA VAL A 39 48.92 78.68 60.37
C VAL A 39 50.14 79.51 59.99
N ASP A 40 50.46 79.63 58.70
CA ASP A 40 51.54 80.49 58.20
C ASP A 40 51.31 81.97 58.58
N GLY A 41 50.07 82.46 58.47
CA GLY A 41 49.67 83.79 58.91
C GLY A 41 49.87 84.01 60.42
N ALA A 42 49.47 83.04 61.24
CA ALA A 42 49.64 83.09 62.69
C ALA A 42 51.13 83.02 63.12
N ALA A 43 51.95 82.24 62.40
CA ALA A 43 53.40 82.19 62.63
C ALA A 43 54.07 83.53 62.30
N ALA A 44 53.64 84.20 61.22
CA ALA A 44 54.14 85.52 60.84
C ALA A 44 53.81 86.60 61.89
N SER A 45 52.57 86.63 62.42
CA SER A 45 52.20 87.56 63.49
C SER A 45 53.02 87.32 64.77
N LEU A 46 53.14 86.05 65.20
CA LEU A 46 53.91 85.69 66.39
C LEU A 46 55.41 86.04 66.28
N SER A 47 56.01 85.90 65.08
CA SER A 47 57.37 86.40 64.85
C SER A 47 57.44 87.92 65.03
N SER A 48 56.50 88.68 64.45
CA SER A 48 56.50 90.14 64.57
C SER A 48 56.32 90.63 66.02
N GLU A 49 55.59 89.89 66.85
CA GLU A 49 55.41 90.18 68.28
C GLU A 49 56.66 89.86 69.09
N ARG A 50 57.28 88.69 68.86
CA ARG A 50 58.60 88.33 69.42
C ARG A 50 59.63 89.42 69.14
N ASP A 51 59.69 89.89 67.89
CA ASP A 51 60.72 90.84 67.46
C ASP A 51 60.50 92.21 68.11
N ARG A 52 59.26 92.69 68.22
CA ARG A 52 58.91 93.88 69.01
C ARG A 52 59.31 93.74 70.49
N ALA A 53 59.03 92.60 71.12
CA ALA A 53 59.39 92.36 72.51
C ALA A 53 60.91 92.32 72.73
N GLN A 54 61.68 91.74 71.79
CA GLN A 54 63.15 91.77 71.82
C GLN A 54 63.71 93.20 71.70
N HIS A 55 63.10 94.06 70.87
CA HIS A 55 63.48 95.48 70.80
C HIS A 55 63.18 96.23 72.11
N GLN A 56 62.02 95.99 72.73
CA GLN A 56 61.67 96.58 74.04
C GLN A 56 62.67 96.17 75.13
N LEU A 57 63.03 94.88 75.21
CA LEU A 57 64.01 94.37 76.17
C LEU A 57 65.38 95.05 76.03
N ARG A 58 65.88 95.22 74.80
CA ARG A 58 67.15 95.92 74.52
C ARG A 58 67.11 97.37 74.98
N ASN A 59 66.01 98.08 74.77
CA ASN A 59 65.87 99.47 75.19
C ASN A 59 65.87 99.62 76.72
N LEU A 60 65.16 98.75 77.44
CA LEU A 60 65.15 98.73 78.92
C LEU A 60 66.55 98.44 79.51
N THR A 61 67.32 97.54 78.88
CA THR A 61 68.70 97.25 79.29
C THR A 61 69.61 98.49 79.22
N LEU A 62 69.43 99.35 78.21
CA LEU A 62 70.22 100.58 78.08
C LEU A 62 69.83 101.64 79.14
N GLN A 63 68.53 101.80 79.41
CA GLN A 63 68.04 102.74 80.43
C GLN A 63 68.54 102.38 81.85
N PHE A 64 68.60 101.08 82.17
CA PHE A 64 69.15 100.62 83.46
C PHE A 64 70.63 101.00 83.65
N GLN A 65 71.43 100.93 82.59
CA GLN A 65 72.86 101.30 82.63
C GLN A 65 73.06 102.80 82.87
N GLN A 66 72.15 103.66 82.38
CA GLN A 66 72.21 105.11 82.59
C GLN A 66 71.91 105.49 84.04
N LEU A 67 70.81 104.97 84.62
CA LEU A 67 70.45 105.22 86.02
C LEU A 67 71.54 104.76 87.01
N GLN A 68 72.27 103.68 86.68
CA GLN A 68 73.37 103.19 87.51
C GLN A 68 74.56 104.17 87.58
N ALA A 69 74.75 105.04 86.57
CA ALA A 69 75.78 106.06 86.56
C ALA A 69 75.41 107.27 87.45
N GLU A 70 74.20 107.81 87.30
CA GLU A 70 73.74 109.01 88.05
C GLU A 70 73.81 108.81 89.57
N VAL A 71 73.42 107.62 90.05
CA VAL A 71 73.46 107.25 91.48
C VAL A 71 74.90 107.21 92.05
N SER A 72 75.92 107.06 91.19
CA SER A 72 77.34 107.06 91.59
C SER A 72 77.95 108.47 91.72
N GLU A 73 77.38 109.46 91.02
CA GLU A 73 77.84 110.85 91.04
C GLU A 73 77.34 111.59 92.30
N LEU A 74 76.06 111.44 92.63
CA LEU A 74 75.42 112.11 93.78
C LEU A 74 76.03 111.75 95.14
N ARG A 75 76.83 110.68 95.24
CA ARG A 75 77.48 110.22 96.49
C ARG A 75 78.74 110.98 96.88
N GLN A 76 79.21 111.97 96.09
CA GLN A 76 80.57 112.51 96.20
C GLN A 76 80.71 113.94 96.78
N ARG A 77 79.69 114.50 97.48
CA ARG A 77 79.76 115.88 98.01
C ARG A 77 79.17 116.08 99.44
N PRO A 78 79.98 116.60 100.39
CA PRO A 78 79.51 117.25 101.62
C PRO A 78 79.97 118.74 101.72
N ALA A 79 79.34 119.53 102.62
CA ALA A 79 79.71 120.93 102.89
C ALA A 79 79.38 121.37 104.34
N GLN A 80 79.98 122.48 104.80
CA GLN A 80 79.78 123.15 106.11
C GLN A 80 79.99 124.68 105.96
N VAL A 81 79.37 125.50 106.80
CA VAL A 81 79.85 126.82 107.31
C VAL A 81 79.04 127.19 108.58
N ASP A 82 79.66 127.95 109.49
CA ASP A 82 79.09 128.45 110.77
C ASP A 82 79.12 130.01 110.82
N ARG A 83 78.50 130.66 111.82
CA ARG A 83 78.50 132.14 111.98
C ARG A 83 78.65 132.65 113.42
N ALA A 84 79.47 133.68 113.59
CA ALA A 84 79.77 134.34 114.86
C ALA A 84 78.96 135.64 115.09
N SER A 85 79.08 136.23 116.29
CA SER A 85 78.50 137.52 116.67
C SER A 85 79.53 138.42 117.37
N PHE A 86 79.27 139.73 117.40
CA PHE A 86 80.08 140.73 118.09
C PHE A 86 79.21 141.63 118.97
N ARG A 87 79.84 142.24 119.98
CA ARG A 87 79.22 143.05 121.04
C ARG A 87 79.90 144.43 121.09
N ASP A 88 79.35 145.33 121.90
CA ASP A 88 79.97 146.57 122.38
C ASP A 88 80.11 147.75 121.39
N LEU A 89 78.98 148.42 121.10
CA LEU A 89 78.93 149.83 120.66
C LEU A 89 77.81 150.57 121.43
N GLY A 90 78.10 151.78 121.92
CA GLY A 90 77.26 152.54 122.87
C GLY A 90 76.19 153.46 122.24
N PRO A 91 75.57 154.38 123.00
CA PRO A 91 74.17 154.83 122.86
C PRO A 91 73.74 155.55 121.57
N VAL A 92 74.65 155.88 120.67
CA VAL A 92 74.27 156.20 119.26
C VAL A 92 73.67 154.95 118.60
N VAL A 93 74.16 153.77 118.97
CA VAL A 93 73.60 152.48 118.59
C VAL A 93 72.22 152.24 119.21
N ASP A 94 71.89 152.76 120.39
CA ASP A 94 70.50 152.66 120.90
C ASP A 94 69.52 153.47 120.03
N GLN A 95 69.93 154.65 119.52
CA GLN A 95 69.13 155.39 118.54
C GLN A 95 69.08 154.69 117.17
N ILE A 96 70.20 154.14 116.69
CA ILE A 96 70.24 153.37 115.43
C ILE A 96 69.42 152.08 115.56
N LEU A 97 69.43 151.41 116.71
CA LEU A 97 68.63 150.23 117.01
C LEU A 97 67.15 150.60 117.12
N ALA A 98 66.77 151.67 117.80
CA ALA A 98 65.37 152.11 117.82
C ALA A 98 64.85 152.50 116.42
N LEU A 99 65.71 153.10 115.57
CA LEU A 99 65.38 153.37 114.17
C LEU A 99 65.35 152.09 113.32
N ALA A 100 66.25 151.14 113.55
CA ALA A 100 66.31 149.85 112.86
C ALA A 100 65.26 148.84 113.34
N GLU A 101 64.75 148.98 114.56
CA GLU A 101 63.62 148.24 115.12
C GLU A 101 62.31 148.82 114.59
N LYS A 102 62.19 150.15 114.47
CA LYS A 102 61.06 150.77 113.78
C LYS A 102 61.06 150.50 112.27
N GLN A 103 62.22 150.55 111.61
CA GLN A 103 62.36 150.15 110.21
C GLN A 103 62.17 148.63 110.04
N GLY A 104 62.68 147.82 110.96
CA GLY A 104 62.49 146.37 111.00
C GLY A 104 61.03 145.98 111.20
N GLY A 105 60.30 146.70 112.05
CA GLY A 105 58.85 146.62 112.20
C GLY A 105 58.13 146.96 110.90
N LEU A 106 58.44 148.10 110.27
CA LEU A 106 57.87 148.46 108.96
C LEU A 106 58.23 147.44 107.85
N ILE A 107 59.42 146.85 107.89
CA ILE A 107 59.83 145.78 106.96
C ILE A 107 59.09 144.48 107.26
N ALA A 108 58.86 144.14 108.53
CA ALA A 108 58.09 142.96 108.94
C ALA A 108 56.58 143.12 108.64
N GLU A 109 56.02 144.31 108.85
CA GLU A 109 54.66 144.67 108.42
C GLU A 109 54.53 144.59 106.90
N ALA A 110 55.44 145.20 106.14
CA ALA A 110 55.44 145.09 104.67
C ALA A 110 55.71 143.66 104.16
N ALA A 111 56.50 142.86 104.87
CA ALA A 111 56.76 141.46 104.51
C ALA A 111 55.59 140.53 104.87
N THR A 112 54.89 140.77 105.98
CA THR A 112 53.67 140.01 106.35
C THR A 112 52.47 140.42 105.50
N GLN A 113 52.35 141.70 105.13
CA GLN A 113 51.40 142.15 104.10
C GLN A 113 51.67 141.44 102.77
N ARG A 114 52.91 141.51 102.24
CA ARG A 114 53.28 140.80 100.99
C ARG A 114 53.14 139.29 101.07
N ALA A 115 53.41 138.67 102.22
CA ALA A 115 53.18 137.25 102.41
C ALA A 115 51.68 136.91 102.37
N GLY A 116 50.83 137.74 102.98
CA GLY A 116 49.37 137.61 102.91
C GLY A 116 48.81 137.89 101.52
N GLU A 117 49.36 138.85 100.79
CA GLU A 117 49.04 139.14 99.38
C GLU A 117 49.38 137.93 98.50
N LEU A 118 50.62 137.43 98.57
CA LEU A 118 51.07 136.25 97.82
C LEU A 118 50.35 134.96 98.23
N GLN A 119 49.95 134.82 99.51
CA GLN A 119 49.11 133.72 99.97
C GLN A 119 47.70 133.81 99.38
N ALA A 120 47.08 135.00 99.39
CA ALA A 120 45.77 135.21 98.77
C ALA A 120 45.80 135.02 97.25
N GLU A 121 46.89 135.38 96.57
CA GLU A 121 47.10 135.11 95.14
C GLU A 121 47.31 133.61 94.86
N ALA A 122 48.07 132.91 95.71
CA ALA A 122 48.24 131.46 95.62
C ALA A 122 46.93 130.70 95.90
N GLU A 123 46.14 131.13 96.89
CA GLU A 123 44.83 130.55 97.19
C GLU A 123 43.83 130.81 96.06
N ARG A 124 43.78 132.02 95.49
CA ARG A 124 42.96 132.33 94.31
C ARG A 124 43.33 131.46 93.11
N THR A 125 44.61 131.41 92.74
CA THR A 125 45.05 130.62 91.59
C THR A 125 44.89 129.11 91.80
N LEU A 126 44.97 128.61 93.05
CA LEU A 126 44.62 127.23 93.39
C LEU A 126 43.11 126.97 93.30
N LEU A 127 42.26 127.91 93.70
CA LEU A 127 40.80 127.81 93.54
C LEU A 127 40.40 127.86 92.06
N GLU A 128 40.91 128.81 91.29
CA GLU A 128 40.72 128.93 89.83
C GLU A 128 41.15 127.64 89.11
N ALA A 129 42.32 127.08 89.47
CA ALA A 129 42.79 125.82 88.91
C ALA A 129 41.92 124.61 89.32
N GLN A 130 41.37 124.59 90.54
CA GLN A 130 40.44 123.55 91.00
C GLN A 130 39.07 123.68 90.32
N GLU A 131 38.55 124.89 90.13
CA GLU A 131 37.30 125.15 89.41
C GLU A 131 37.43 124.77 87.93
N HIS A 132 38.52 125.17 87.26
CA HIS A 132 38.79 124.73 85.88
C HIS A 132 38.98 123.22 85.77
N ALA A 133 39.69 122.58 86.70
CA ALA A 133 39.81 121.12 86.72
C ALA A 133 38.45 120.43 86.96
N ALA A 134 37.59 120.99 87.80
CA ALA A 134 36.24 120.49 88.04
C ALA A 134 35.32 120.68 86.82
N GLN A 135 35.44 121.82 86.12
CA GLN A 135 34.75 122.12 84.86
C GLN A 135 35.16 121.12 83.78
N SER A 136 36.45 120.97 83.49
CA SER A 136 36.93 120.00 82.49
C SER A 136 36.60 118.55 82.85
N LEU A 137 36.63 118.18 84.13
CA LEU A 137 36.18 116.86 84.59
C LEU A 137 34.65 116.68 84.50
N HIS A 138 33.86 117.75 84.50
CA HIS A 138 32.43 117.69 84.26
C HIS A 138 32.15 117.56 82.76
N GLU A 139 32.77 118.40 81.93
CA GLU A 139 32.70 118.37 80.46
C GLU A 139 33.06 116.98 79.92
N LEU A 140 34.22 116.45 80.30
CA LEU A 140 34.64 115.09 79.90
C LEU A 140 33.68 113.99 80.38
N LYS A 141 33.03 114.14 81.54
CA LYS A 141 31.98 113.19 81.97
C LYS A 141 30.73 113.32 81.10
N THR A 142 30.32 114.53 80.75
CA THR A 142 29.18 114.74 79.85
C THR A 142 29.47 114.18 78.45
N GLU A 143 30.63 114.45 77.86
CA GLU A 143 31.06 113.87 76.57
C GLU A 143 31.09 112.33 76.61
N LEU A 144 31.67 111.73 77.66
CA LEU A 144 31.73 110.28 77.79
C LEU A 144 30.33 109.66 77.99
N SER A 145 29.41 110.37 78.66
CA SER A 145 28.01 109.92 78.78
C SER A 145 27.25 110.04 77.46
N ALA A 146 27.47 111.11 76.70
CA ALA A 146 26.88 111.32 75.38
C ALA A 146 27.37 110.26 74.39
N ARG A 147 28.68 110.04 74.29
CA ARG A 147 29.27 109.00 73.42
C ARG A 147 28.82 107.59 73.78
N ARG A 148 28.56 107.30 75.06
CA ARG A 148 27.95 106.02 75.48
C ARG A 148 26.51 105.90 75.00
N ALA A 149 25.67 106.92 75.24
CA ALA A 149 24.29 106.93 74.78
C ALA A 149 24.18 106.88 73.24
N GLU A 150 25.12 107.48 72.50
CA GLU A 150 25.24 107.36 71.04
C GLU A 150 25.63 105.93 70.60
N GLN A 151 26.58 105.30 71.29
CA GLN A 151 27.00 103.92 71.01
C GLN A 151 25.91 102.90 71.36
N GLU A 152 25.18 103.11 72.46
CA GLU A 152 24.04 102.30 72.89
C GLU A 152 22.91 102.38 71.84
N LYS A 153 22.51 103.59 71.42
CA LYS A 153 21.54 103.78 70.32
C LYS A 153 22.00 103.14 69.01
N ALA A 154 23.25 103.38 68.58
CA ALA A 154 23.78 102.79 67.35
C ALA A 154 23.90 101.26 67.43
N TYR A 155 23.98 100.68 68.63
CA TYR A 155 23.89 99.23 68.84
C TYR A 155 22.43 98.74 68.79
N GLU A 156 21.49 99.44 69.42
CA GLU A 156 20.06 99.12 69.39
C GLU A 156 19.46 99.24 67.97
N GLU A 157 19.85 100.26 67.20
CA GLU A 157 19.48 100.43 65.78
C GLU A 157 20.01 99.27 64.93
N ARG A 158 21.28 98.88 65.10
CA ARG A 158 21.86 97.72 64.38
C ARG A 158 21.23 96.41 64.81
N ARG A 159 20.91 96.26 66.09
CA ARG A 159 20.27 95.06 66.64
C ARG A 159 18.85 94.91 66.12
N SER A 160 18.04 95.97 66.20
CA SER A 160 16.66 95.95 65.70
C SER A 160 16.60 95.79 64.18
N ALA A 161 17.53 96.38 63.43
CA ALA A 161 17.66 96.11 61.99
C ALA A 161 18.04 94.65 61.68
N ALA A 162 18.91 94.03 62.47
CA ALA A 162 19.25 92.61 62.32
C ALA A 162 18.10 91.67 62.76
N GLU A 163 17.37 92.01 63.82
CA GLU A 163 16.18 91.27 64.28
C GLU A 163 15.04 91.37 63.25
N ALA A 164 14.85 92.53 62.60
CA ALA A 164 13.94 92.70 61.48
C ALA A 164 14.36 91.87 60.25
N GLN A 165 15.62 91.93 59.83
CA GLN A 165 16.13 91.10 58.72
C GLN A 165 15.99 89.59 58.99
N LEU A 166 16.16 89.16 60.24
CA LEU A 166 15.92 87.77 60.62
C LEU A 166 14.43 87.39 60.56
N ALA A 167 13.52 88.30 60.91
CA ALA A 167 12.07 88.10 60.75
C ALA A 167 11.68 88.02 59.27
N ASP A 168 12.15 88.95 58.42
CA ASP A 168 11.92 88.94 56.97
C ASP A 168 12.41 87.63 56.33
N ILE A 169 13.61 87.16 56.71
CA ILE A 169 14.17 85.90 56.23
C ILE A 169 13.35 84.69 56.74
N GLN A 170 12.87 84.72 57.98
CA GLN A 170 12.02 83.65 58.52
C GLN A 170 10.66 83.59 57.80
N GLU A 171 10.03 84.75 57.52
CA GLU A 171 8.78 84.78 56.76
C GLU A 171 8.99 84.25 55.34
N LEU A 172 10.05 84.68 54.63
CA LEU A 172 10.38 84.17 53.29
C LEU A 172 10.68 82.67 53.28
N VAL A 173 11.34 82.14 54.31
CA VAL A 173 11.59 80.68 54.43
C VAL A 173 10.31 79.91 54.68
N GLU A 174 9.40 80.41 55.52
CA GLU A 174 8.10 79.76 55.75
C GLU A 174 7.16 79.87 54.53
N GLN A 175 7.14 81.00 53.82
CA GLN A 175 6.44 81.14 52.54
C GLN A 175 6.96 80.11 51.52
N LEU A 176 8.29 80.03 51.31
CA LEU A 176 8.91 79.05 50.41
C LEU A 176 8.68 77.59 50.85
N ARG A 177 8.56 77.32 52.16
CA ARG A 177 8.20 75.99 52.68
C ARG A 177 6.75 75.64 52.34
N VAL A 178 5.80 76.55 52.57
CA VAL A 178 4.38 76.36 52.26
C VAL A 178 4.13 76.23 50.76
N ASP A 179 4.76 77.07 49.93
CA ASP A 179 4.69 76.97 48.46
C ASP A 179 5.29 75.65 47.97
N GLY A 180 6.41 75.21 48.54
CA GLY A 180 7.04 73.93 48.24
C GLY A 180 6.18 72.72 48.63
N GLU A 181 5.52 72.76 49.78
CA GLU A 181 4.57 71.75 50.24
C GLU A 181 3.33 71.71 49.34
N ALA A 182 2.72 72.86 49.02
CA ALA A 182 1.57 72.94 48.13
C ALA A 182 1.88 72.45 46.71
N ALA A 183 3.05 72.81 46.16
CA ALA A 183 3.51 72.29 44.87
C ALA A 183 3.77 70.77 44.91
N HIS A 184 4.31 70.25 46.02
CA HIS A 184 4.52 68.82 46.21
C HIS A 184 3.19 68.04 46.32
N GLU A 185 2.21 68.56 47.06
CA GLU A 185 0.87 67.98 47.14
C GLU A 185 0.16 68.00 45.78
N HIS A 186 0.25 69.10 45.03
CA HIS A 186 -0.29 69.18 43.67
C HIS A 186 0.33 68.10 42.76
N ALA A 187 1.66 68.00 42.73
CA ALA A 187 2.36 66.99 41.95
C ALA A 187 2.00 65.55 42.37
N GLN A 188 1.79 65.29 43.68
CA GLN A 188 1.27 64.00 44.14
C GLN A 188 -0.17 63.74 43.66
N GLN A 189 -1.05 64.74 43.71
CA GLN A 189 -2.44 64.60 43.28
C GLN A 189 -2.55 64.37 41.76
N GLU A 190 -1.76 65.08 40.97
CA GLU A 190 -1.64 64.84 39.53
C GLU A 190 -1.06 63.46 39.21
N ALA A 191 0.00 63.03 39.91
CA ALA A 191 0.56 61.69 39.74
C ALA A 191 -0.45 60.59 40.09
N LYS A 192 -1.22 60.75 41.18
CA LYS A 192 -2.33 59.84 41.55
C LYS A 192 -3.39 59.81 40.45
N ARG A 193 -3.87 60.97 40.00
CA ARG A 193 -4.86 61.09 38.91
C ARG A 193 -4.38 60.48 37.59
N ILE A 194 -3.12 60.65 37.21
CA ILE A 194 -2.54 60.07 36.00
C ILE A 194 -2.44 58.54 36.13
N ASN A 195 -2.02 58.04 37.30
CA ASN A 195 -1.99 56.59 37.58
C ASN A 195 -3.40 55.97 37.56
N GLU A 196 -4.41 56.66 38.11
CA GLU A 196 -5.81 56.23 38.07
C GLU A 196 -6.37 56.22 36.64
N LEU A 197 -6.15 57.29 35.86
CA LEU A 197 -6.60 57.38 34.47
C LEU A 197 -5.92 56.33 33.58
N THR A 198 -4.61 56.12 33.74
CA THR A 198 -3.88 55.10 32.96
C THR A 198 -4.26 53.68 33.38
N ALA A 199 -4.50 53.41 34.67
CA ALA A 199 -5.05 52.14 35.12
C ALA A 199 -6.44 51.87 34.53
N GLN A 200 -7.33 52.87 34.53
CA GLN A 200 -8.66 52.77 33.91
C GLN A 200 -8.57 52.51 32.39
N GLN A 201 -7.66 53.18 31.68
CA GLN A 201 -7.44 52.95 30.25
C GLN A 201 -6.87 51.55 29.96
N VAL A 202 -5.95 51.06 30.79
CA VAL A 202 -5.39 49.70 30.68
C VAL A 202 -6.47 48.64 30.93
N GLU A 203 -7.32 48.79 31.95
CA GLU A 203 -8.41 47.86 32.22
C GLU A 203 -9.51 47.92 31.14
N GLN A 204 -9.84 49.10 30.61
CA GLN A 204 -10.75 49.23 29.45
C GLN A 204 -10.17 48.54 28.20
N ALA A 205 -8.88 48.73 27.91
CA ALA A 205 -8.21 48.08 26.79
C ALA A 205 -8.15 46.55 26.95
N ARG A 206 -7.88 46.05 28.17
CA ARG A 206 -7.93 44.63 28.53
C ARG A 206 -9.33 44.06 28.34
N ALA A 207 -10.36 44.70 28.89
CA ALA A 207 -11.74 44.27 28.77
C ALA A 207 -12.21 44.24 27.30
N ALA A 208 -11.83 45.23 26.49
CA ALA A 208 -12.11 45.27 25.06
C ALA A 208 -11.38 44.14 24.30
N ALA A 209 -10.09 43.92 24.56
CA ALA A 209 -9.32 42.84 23.94
C ALA A 209 -9.86 41.44 24.33
N GLU A 210 -10.26 41.25 25.58
CA GLU A 210 -10.94 40.04 26.03
C GLU A 210 -12.30 39.85 25.36
N ALA A 211 -13.11 40.90 25.24
CA ALA A 211 -14.41 40.84 24.57
C ALA A 211 -14.27 40.46 23.09
N LEU A 212 -13.32 41.08 22.37
CA LEU A 212 -13.00 40.74 20.98
C LEU A 212 -12.50 39.29 20.85
N THR A 213 -11.63 38.84 21.76
CA THR A 213 -11.10 37.46 21.77
C THR A 213 -12.21 36.43 22.05
N LYS A 214 -13.13 36.74 22.98
CA LYS A 214 -14.30 35.91 23.28
C LYS A 214 -15.25 35.85 22.08
N ALA A 215 -15.57 37.00 21.47
CA ALA A 215 -16.42 37.10 20.29
C ALA A 215 -15.86 36.33 19.09
N ALA A 216 -14.58 36.53 18.75
CA ALA A 216 -13.90 35.81 17.68
C ALA A 216 -13.88 34.28 17.93
N ARG A 217 -13.63 33.86 19.18
CA ARG A 217 -13.71 32.44 19.57
C ARG A 217 -15.12 31.87 19.37
N THR A 218 -16.17 32.60 19.76
CA THR A 218 -17.55 32.14 19.56
C THR A 218 -17.94 32.10 18.08
N GLN A 219 -17.49 33.06 17.26
CA GLN A 219 -17.71 33.07 15.82
C GLN A 219 -17.03 31.86 15.15
N ILE A 220 -15.74 31.62 15.43
CA ILE A 220 -15.00 30.46 14.89
C ILE A 220 -15.67 29.14 15.33
N GLN A 221 -16.18 29.07 16.57
CA GLN A 221 -16.93 27.89 17.04
C GLN A 221 -18.25 27.69 16.27
N GLN A 222 -18.98 28.76 15.95
CA GLN A 222 -20.20 28.70 15.13
C GLN A 222 -19.89 28.32 13.68
N GLU A 223 -18.88 28.92 13.06
CA GLU A 223 -18.43 28.61 11.70
C GLU A 223 -17.98 27.15 11.57
N VAL A 224 -17.19 26.65 12.53
CA VAL A 224 -16.78 25.23 12.57
C VAL A 224 -17.96 24.29 12.81
N GLN A 225 -18.97 24.68 13.59
CA GLN A 225 -20.20 23.89 13.74
C GLN A 225 -21.05 23.90 12.46
N ALA A 226 -21.18 25.04 11.79
CA ALA A 226 -21.90 25.16 10.52
C ALA A 226 -21.23 24.35 9.41
N ALA A 227 -19.91 24.45 9.24
CA ALA A 227 -19.15 23.68 8.26
C ALA A 227 -19.22 22.16 8.53
N ARG A 228 -19.22 21.74 9.81
CA ARG A 228 -19.46 20.33 10.18
C ARG A 228 -20.87 19.87 9.83
N ALA A 229 -21.88 20.68 10.07
CA ALA A 229 -23.27 20.36 9.72
C ALA A 229 -23.47 20.29 8.20
N GLN A 230 -22.88 21.20 7.43
CA GLN A 230 -22.86 21.18 5.96
C GLN A 230 -22.17 19.92 5.43
N SER A 231 -20.95 19.62 5.88
CA SER A 231 -20.23 18.41 5.47
C SER A 231 -20.98 17.12 5.85
N GLN A 232 -21.66 17.08 7.01
CA GLN A 232 -22.54 15.96 7.36
C GLN A 232 -23.76 15.85 6.43
N GLN A 233 -24.39 16.97 6.06
CA GLN A 233 -25.48 16.99 5.09
C GLN A 233 -25.02 16.50 3.71
N GLU A 234 -23.91 17.02 3.20
CA GLU A 234 -23.29 16.58 1.94
C GLU A 234 -22.96 15.08 1.95
N LEU A 235 -22.39 14.56 3.04
CA LEU A 235 -22.12 13.13 3.21
C LEU A 235 -23.42 12.28 3.25
N THR A 236 -24.49 12.76 3.88
CA THR A 236 -25.79 12.07 3.83
C THR A 236 -26.42 12.10 2.45
N GLN A 237 -26.31 13.20 1.71
CA GLN A 237 -26.78 13.31 0.32
C GLN A 237 -25.99 12.38 -0.60
N TRP A 238 -24.66 12.38 -0.49
CA TRP A 238 -23.80 11.44 -1.22
C TRP A 238 -24.14 9.99 -0.93
N ARG A 239 -24.38 9.63 0.34
CA ARG A 239 -24.82 8.29 0.71
C ARG A 239 -26.16 7.93 0.10
N VAL A 240 -27.18 8.78 0.20
CA VAL A 240 -28.50 8.54 -0.40
C VAL A 240 -28.41 8.41 -1.93
N ASN A 241 -27.58 9.22 -2.59
CA ASN A 241 -27.36 9.15 -4.04
C ASN A 241 -26.66 7.84 -4.44
N VAL A 242 -25.63 7.41 -3.71
CA VAL A 242 -24.91 6.14 -3.97
C VAL A 242 -25.79 4.92 -3.64
N GLU A 243 -26.53 4.95 -2.53
CA GLU A 243 -27.49 3.90 -2.17
C GLU A 243 -28.61 3.81 -3.24
N ARG A 244 -29.04 4.94 -3.81
CA ARG A 244 -29.95 5.00 -4.96
C ARG A 244 -29.33 4.41 -6.23
N GLU A 245 -28.15 4.86 -6.65
CA GLU A 245 -27.46 4.33 -7.84
C GLU A 245 -27.23 2.82 -7.76
N ILE A 246 -26.87 2.31 -6.57
CA ILE A 246 -26.70 0.87 -6.34
C ILE A 246 -28.03 0.13 -6.53
N ASN A 247 -29.14 0.68 -6.04
CA ASN A 247 -30.46 0.08 -6.20
C ASN A 247 -30.97 0.15 -7.65
N GLU A 248 -30.73 1.26 -8.36
CA GLU A 248 -31.06 1.41 -9.79
C GLU A 248 -30.26 0.42 -10.66
N ARG A 249 -28.95 0.28 -10.41
CA ARG A 249 -28.10 -0.72 -11.12
C ARG A 249 -28.48 -2.16 -10.77
N ARG A 250 -28.90 -2.44 -9.53
CA ARG A 250 -29.43 -3.77 -9.14
C ARG A 250 -30.73 -4.08 -9.86
N ALA A 251 -31.69 -3.15 -9.87
CA ALA A 251 -32.96 -3.34 -10.56
C ALA A 251 -32.77 -3.54 -12.08
N ALA A 252 -31.83 -2.82 -12.71
CA ALA A 252 -31.47 -3.04 -14.10
C ALA A 252 -30.87 -4.44 -14.33
N ALA A 253 -29.90 -4.87 -13.52
CA ALA A 253 -29.31 -6.21 -13.63
C ALA A 253 -30.32 -7.34 -13.35
N GLU A 254 -31.27 -7.13 -12.43
CA GLU A 254 -32.37 -8.06 -12.17
C GLU A 254 -33.35 -8.14 -13.35
N GLN A 255 -33.59 -7.04 -14.05
CA GLN A 255 -34.36 -7.00 -15.30
C GLN A 255 -33.63 -7.72 -16.45
N GLU A 256 -32.35 -7.42 -16.69
CA GLU A 256 -31.53 -8.12 -17.69
C GLU A 256 -31.49 -9.63 -17.43
N LEU A 257 -31.32 -10.07 -16.17
CA LEU A 257 -31.36 -11.48 -15.80
C LEU A 257 -32.76 -12.11 -15.98
N ALA A 258 -33.84 -11.36 -15.77
CA ALA A 258 -35.20 -11.83 -16.03
C ALA A 258 -35.48 -11.96 -17.54
N GLU A 259 -35.01 -11.00 -18.35
CA GLU A 259 -35.11 -11.05 -19.82
C GLU A 259 -34.29 -12.19 -20.41
N HIS A 260 -33.05 -12.40 -19.95
CA HIS A 260 -32.22 -13.53 -20.35
C HIS A 260 -32.84 -14.89 -19.96
N ARG A 261 -33.47 -14.99 -18.79
CA ARG A 261 -34.22 -16.21 -18.39
C ARG A 261 -35.43 -16.42 -19.30
N ALA A 262 -36.25 -15.40 -19.53
CA ALA A 262 -37.41 -15.49 -20.39
C ALA A 262 -37.04 -15.78 -21.87
N ALA A 263 -35.87 -15.34 -22.33
CA ALA A 263 -35.32 -15.72 -23.63
C ALA A 263 -34.91 -17.20 -23.66
N ALA A 264 -34.12 -17.65 -22.68
CA ALA A 264 -33.69 -19.05 -22.58
C ALA A 264 -34.89 -20.02 -22.41
N GLU A 265 -35.91 -19.65 -21.65
CA GLU A 265 -37.15 -20.42 -21.50
C GLU A 265 -37.90 -20.55 -22.84
N ARG A 266 -37.96 -19.48 -23.64
CA ARG A 266 -38.54 -19.52 -25.00
C ARG A 266 -37.70 -20.36 -25.97
N GLU A 267 -36.38 -20.28 -25.89
CA GLU A 267 -35.47 -21.11 -26.71
C GLU A 267 -35.61 -22.59 -26.36
N VAL A 268 -35.64 -22.95 -25.07
CA VAL A 268 -35.87 -24.32 -24.62
C VAL A 268 -37.27 -24.81 -25.01
N ALA A 269 -38.31 -23.99 -24.86
CA ALA A 269 -39.66 -24.34 -25.31
C ALA A 269 -39.70 -24.58 -26.83
N GLY A 270 -39.08 -23.72 -27.64
CA GLY A 270 -38.98 -23.89 -29.09
C GLY A 270 -38.14 -25.09 -29.52
N GLN A 271 -37.09 -25.44 -28.77
CA GLN A 271 -36.32 -26.67 -28.97
C GLN A 271 -37.14 -27.92 -28.62
N LEU A 272 -37.96 -27.87 -27.57
CA LEU A 272 -38.87 -28.95 -27.19
C LEU A 272 -39.95 -29.16 -28.26
N THR A 273 -40.66 -28.12 -28.71
CA THR A 273 -41.66 -28.26 -29.78
C THR A 273 -41.03 -28.75 -31.08
N ALA A 274 -39.85 -28.23 -31.45
CA ALA A 274 -39.12 -28.71 -32.65
C ALA A 274 -38.52 -30.12 -32.48
N ALA A 275 -38.45 -30.67 -31.27
CA ALA A 275 -38.10 -32.06 -31.00
C ALA A 275 -39.35 -32.96 -31.03
N GLU A 276 -40.46 -32.51 -30.45
CA GLU A 276 -41.77 -33.17 -30.50
C GLU A 276 -42.26 -33.31 -31.95
N GLU A 277 -42.13 -32.27 -32.77
CA GLU A 277 -42.41 -32.30 -34.21
C GLU A 277 -41.56 -33.35 -34.94
N LYS A 278 -40.25 -33.41 -34.68
CA LYS A 278 -39.35 -34.42 -35.29
C LYS A 278 -39.65 -35.84 -34.82
N ILE A 279 -40.04 -36.00 -33.56
CA ILE A 279 -40.48 -37.30 -33.03
C ILE A 279 -41.80 -37.69 -33.71
N ALA A 280 -42.73 -36.76 -33.90
CA ALA A 280 -43.99 -37.01 -34.61
C ALA A 280 -43.77 -37.37 -36.09
N THR A 281 -42.86 -36.69 -36.82
CA THR A 281 -42.52 -37.07 -38.21
C THR A 281 -41.83 -38.43 -38.27
N LEU A 282 -40.86 -38.72 -37.39
CA LEU A 282 -40.21 -40.03 -37.33
C LEU A 282 -41.20 -41.16 -36.97
N ILE A 283 -42.18 -40.91 -36.11
CA ILE A 283 -43.27 -41.85 -35.81
C ILE A 283 -44.16 -42.05 -37.05
N ALA A 284 -44.51 -40.98 -37.77
CA ALA A 284 -45.31 -41.08 -39.00
C ALA A 284 -44.56 -41.82 -40.12
N GLU A 285 -43.27 -41.55 -40.31
CA GLU A 285 -42.38 -42.26 -41.24
C GLU A 285 -42.24 -43.73 -40.86
N ALA A 286 -42.03 -44.06 -39.58
CA ALA A 286 -41.97 -45.43 -39.09
C ALA A 286 -43.31 -46.17 -39.26
N GLN A 287 -44.44 -45.49 -39.05
CA GLN A 287 -45.78 -46.03 -39.33
C GLN A 287 -45.95 -46.30 -40.82
N GLN A 288 -45.66 -45.33 -41.69
CA GLN A 288 -45.70 -45.49 -43.16
C GLN A 288 -44.83 -46.66 -43.62
N TYR A 289 -43.57 -46.70 -43.19
CA TYR A 289 -42.64 -47.81 -43.47
C TYR A 289 -43.19 -49.16 -42.98
N SER A 290 -43.79 -49.22 -41.79
CA SER A 290 -44.44 -50.44 -41.29
C SER A 290 -45.63 -50.87 -42.15
N THR A 291 -46.40 -49.93 -42.71
CA THR A 291 -47.49 -50.22 -43.64
C THR A 291 -46.99 -50.63 -45.02
N GLU A 292 -45.88 -50.06 -45.52
CA GLU A 292 -45.22 -50.54 -46.74
C GLU A 292 -44.66 -51.94 -46.57
N VAL A 293 -43.98 -52.24 -45.46
CA VAL A 293 -43.42 -53.58 -45.18
C VAL A 293 -44.55 -54.60 -45.03
N ARG A 294 -45.66 -54.26 -44.36
CA ARG A 294 -46.86 -55.10 -44.36
C ARG A 294 -47.41 -55.31 -45.77
N LYS A 295 -47.64 -54.23 -46.53
CA LYS A 295 -48.15 -54.32 -47.91
C LYS A 295 -47.25 -55.16 -48.82
N ARG A 296 -45.92 -55.03 -48.73
CA ARG A 296 -44.96 -55.87 -49.46
C ARG A 296 -44.98 -57.33 -48.99
N ALA A 297 -45.14 -57.58 -47.69
CA ALA A 297 -45.27 -58.93 -47.15
C ALA A 297 -46.61 -59.58 -47.54
N ASP A 298 -47.70 -58.82 -47.57
CA ASP A 298 -49.01 -59.25 -48.04
C ASP A 298 -48.99 -59.53 -49.55
N GLU A 299 -48.36 -58.65 -50.35
CA GLU A 299 -48.12 -58.85 -51.79
C GLU A 299 -47.28 -60.12 -52.05
N GLN A 300 -46.19 -60.31 -51.31
CA GLN A 300 -45.37 -61.52 -51.37
C GLN A 300 -46.14 -62.77 -50.92
N ALA A 301 -46.96 -62.67 -49.87
CA ALA A 301 -47.82 -63.77 -49.43
C ALA A 301 -48.85 -64.14 -50.49
N THR A 302 -49.51 -63.16 -51.13
CA THR A 302 -50.41 -63.42 -52.25
C THR A 302 -49.69 -64.05 -53.44
N ALA A 303 -48.52 -63.55 -53.83
CA ALA A 303 -47.74 -64.12 -54.93
C ALA A 303 -47.25 -65.55 -54.62
N HIS A 304 -46.84 -65.84 -53.39
CA HIS A 304 -46.49 -67.20 -52.96
C HIS A 304 -47.71 -68.12 -52.85
N GLN A 305 -48.88 -67.59 -52.50
CA GLN A 305 -50.13 -68.35 -52.46
C GLN A 305 -50.64 -68.65 -53.88
N GLU A 306 -50.54 -67.70 -54.81
CA GLU A 306 -50.78 -67.92 -56.25
C GLU A 306 -49.82 -68.98 -56.81
N GLN A 307 -48.52 -68.86 -56.56
CA GLN A 307 -47.50 -69.86 -56.92
C GLN A 307 -47.84 -71.24 -56.35
N LEU A 308 -48.26 -71.33 -55.07
CA LEU A 308 -48.72 -72.58 -54.46
C LEU A 308 -49.95 -73.15 -55.16
N THR A 309 -50.94 -72.33 -55.54
CA THR A 309 -52.11 -72.83 -56.28
C THR A 309 -51.75 -73.29 -57.69
N ALA A 310 -50.83 -72.61 -58.39
CA ALA A 310 -50.33 -73.03 -59.70
C ALA A 310 -49.58 -74.37 -59.60
N VAL A 311 -48.68 -74.53 -58.64
CA VAL A 311 -47.97 -75.80 -58.38
C VAL A 311 -48.94 -76.91 -57.96
N GLN A 312 -49.99 -76.61 -57.19
CA GLN A 312 -51.03 -77.58 -56.85
C GLN A 312 -51.85 -78.03 -58.08
N GLN A 313 -52.15 -77.11 -59.01
CA GLN A 313 -52.79 -77.45 -60.28
C GLN A 313 -51.88 -78.29 -61.16
N GLU A 314 -50.59 -77.95 -61.27
CA GLU A 314 -49.61 -78.71 -62.04
C GLU A 314 -49.40 -80.12 -61.48
N VAL A 315 -49.23 -80.26 -60.16
CA VAL A 315 -49.18 -81.57 -59.47
C VAL A 315 -50.51 -82.33 -59.67
N GLY A 316 -51.64 -81.63 -59.77
CA GLY A 316 -52.93 -82.20 -60.16
C GLY A 316 -52.91 -82.81 -61.56
N SER A 317 -52.47 -82.05 -62.58
CA SER A 317 -52.38 -82.54 -63.96
C SER A 317 -51.32 -83.64 -64.13
N GLN A 318 -50.17 -83.52 -63.45
CA GLN A 318 -49.13 -84.57 -63.45
C GLN A 318 -49.65 -85.87 -62.82
N ARG A 319 -50.44 -85.80 -61.73
CA ARG A 319 -51.12 -86.98 -61.16
C ARG A 319 -52.14 -87.59 -62.12
N GLN A 320 -52.93 -86.78 -62.82
CA GLN A 320 -53.88 -87.27 -63.82
C GLN A 320 -53.15 -87.98 -64.98
N ALA A 321 -52.06 -87.40 -65.51
CA ALA A 321 -51.22 -88.03 -66.51
C ALA A 321 -50.59 -89.35 -66.02
N LEU A 322 -50.11 -89.40 -64.77
CA LEU A 322 -49.59 -90.63 -64.17
C LEU A 322 -50.65 -91.73 -64.01
N THR A 323 -51.91 -91.38 -63.74
CA THR A 323 -53.02 -92.36 -63.73
C THR A 323 -53.42 -92.83 -65.12
N GLN A 324 -53.31 -91.97 -66.15
CA GLN A 324 -53.53 -92.37 -67.54
C GLN A 324 -52.43 -93.34 -68.01
N LEU A 325 -51.16 -93.01 -67.75
CA LEU A 325 -50.03 -93.89 -68.06
C LEU A 325 -50.10 -95.24 -67.33
N HIS A 326 -50.60 -95.30 -66.09
CA HIS A 326 -50.84 -96.58 -65.41
C HIS A 326 -51.96 -97.39 -66.09
N ALA A 327 -53.06 -96.76 -66.51
CA ALA A 327 -54.13 -97.46 -67.21
C ALA A 327 -53.67 -98.01 -68.58
N GLU A 328 -52.81 -97.28 -69.29
CA GLU A 328 -52.17 -97.74 -70.54
C GLU A 328 -51.17 -98.88 -70.29
N LEU A 329 -50.41 -98.82 -69.19
CA LEU A 329 -49.50 -99.89 -68.77
C LEU A 329 -50.26 -101.17 -68.41
N ASP A 330 -51.36 -101.07 -67.65
CA ASP A 330 -52.20 -102.21 -67.28
C ASP A 330 -52.90 -102.82 -68.52
N ALA A 331 -53.36 -101.99 -69.45
CA ALA A 331 -53.96 -102.44 -70.71
C ALA A 331 -52.95 -103.20 -71.59
N THR A 332 -51.73 -102.69 -71.73
CA THR A 332 -50.67 -103.35 -72.51
C THR A 332 -50.16 -104.63 -71.84
N GLN A 333 -50.08 -104.67 -70.49
CA GLN A 333 -49.80 -105.91 -69.75
C GLN A 333 -50.89 -106.97 -69.97
N GLN A 334 -52.18 -106.60 -69.95
CA GLN A 334 -53.29 -107.52 -70.21
C GLN A 334 -53.28 -108.05 -71.65
N GLN A 335 -52.91 -107.21 -72.64
CA GLN A 335 -52.71 -107.65 -74.02
C GLN A 335 -51.56 -108.65 -74.15
N LEU A 336 -50.42 -108.38 -73.52
CA LEU A 336 -49.26 -109.29 -73.49
C LEU A 336 -49.60 -110.65 -72.84
N ALA A 337 -50.44 -110.64 -71.80
CA ALA A 337 -50.91 -111.87 -71.14
C ALA A 337 -51.80 -112.73 -72.06
N ARG A 338 -52.69 -112.12 -72.85
CA ARG A 338 -53.52 -112.84 -73.84
C ARG A 338 -52.68 -113.50 -74.93
N VAL A 339 -51.76 -112.75 -75.54
CA VAL A 339 -50.87 -113.27 -76.61
C VAL A 339 -50.04 -114.46 -76.12
N ARG A 340 -49.59 -114.45 -74.85
CA ARG A 340 -48.89 -115.60 -74.23
C ARG A 340 -49.78 -116.82 -74.03
N GLN A 341 -51.05 -116.65 -73.67
CA GLN A 341 -52.01 -117.76 -73.55
C GLN A 341 -52.38 -118.35 -74.91
N GLU A 342 -52.56 -117.50 -75.92
CA GLU A 342 -52.83 -117.91 -77.30
C GLU A 342 -51.64 -118.68 -77.91
N GLY A 343 -50.40 -118.22 -77.68
CA GLY A 343 -49.19 -118.93 -78.08
C GLY A 343 -49.07 -120.33 -77.47
N ALA A 344 -49.29 -120.45 -76.15
CA ALA A 344 -49.24 -121.73 -75.45
C ALA A 344 -50.31 -122.73 -75.94
N ALA A 345 -51.48 -122.24 -76.36
CA ALA A 345 -52.52 -123.08 -76.96
C ALA A 345 -52.12 -123.61 -78.34
N VAL A 346 -51.45 -122.79 -79.17
CA VAL A 346 -50.93 -123.20 -80.49
C VAL A 346 -49.81 -124.23 -80.36
N GLU A 347 -48.87 -124.06 -79.42
CA GLU A 347 -47.79 -125.03 -79.18
C GLU A 347 -48.33 -126.43 -78.81
N GLN A 348 -49.39 -126.50 -77.99
CA GLN A 348 -50.03 -127.78 -77.66
C GLN A 348 -50.67 -128.45 -78.88
N GLN A 349 -51.28 -127.69 -79.78
CA GLN A 349 -51.85 -128.23 -81.03
C GLN A 349 -50.77 -128.75 -81.98
N VAL A 350 -49.64 -128.04 -82.11
CA VAL A 350 -48.49 -128.48 -82.92
C VAL A 350 -47.94 -129.80 -82.40
N ASN A 351 -47.76 -129.95 -81.09
CA ASN A 351 -47.25 -131.19 -80.49
C ASN A 351 -48.19 -132.39 -80.72
N GLN A 352 -49.51 -132.21 -80.63
CA GLN A 352 -50.49 -133.27 -80.92
C GLN A 352 -50.47 -133.70 -82.39
N LEU A 353 -50.26 -132.76 -83.33
CA LEU A 353 -50.13 -133.08 -84.76
C LEU A 353 -48.83 -133.82 -85.07
N GLN A 354 -47.73 -133.49 -84.40
CA GLN A 354 -46.45 -134.19 -84.56
C GLN A 354 -46.51 -135.65 -84.09
N GLN A 355 -47.20 -135.94 -82.97
CA GLN A 355 -47.38 -137.31 -82.48
C GLN A 355 -48.13 -138.20 -83.48
N ARG A 356 -49.27 -137.72 -84.00
CA ARG A 356 -50.06 -138.43 -85.03
C ARG A 356 -49.28 -138.68 -86.32
N LEU A 357 -48.39 -137.76 -86.71
CA LEU A 357 -47.49 -137.93 -87.85
C LEU A 357 -46.38 -138.97 -87.59
N GLY A 358 -46.02 -139.21 -86.33
CA GLY A 358 -45.11 -140.29 -85.93
C GLY A 358 -45.78 -141.66 -86.04
N GLU A 359 -46.99 -141.79 -85.53
CA GLU A 359 -47.79 -143.03 -85.53
C GLU A 359 -48.06 -143.52 -86.97
N LEU A 360 -48.63 -142.64 -87.82
CA LEU A 360 -48.92 -142.96 -89.23
C LEU A 360 -47.68 -143.35 -90.04
N ARG A 361 -46.48 -142.85 -89.68
CA ARG A 361 -45.21 -143.24 -90.33
C ARG A 361 -44.76 -144.64 -89.92
N GLN A 362 -45.04 -145.08 -88.69
CA GLN A 362 -44.72 -146.43 -88.22
C GLN A 362 -45.67 -147.46 -88.84
N GLU A 363 -46.96 -147.15 -88.94
CA GLU A 363 -47.95 -147.99 -89.62
C GLU A 363 -47.61 -148.18 -91.11
N LEU A 364 -47.29 -147.09 -91.82
CA LEU A 364 -46.89 -147.15 -93.23
C LEU A 364 -45.63 -148.02 -93.42
N ALA A 365 -44.63 -147.90 -92.53
CA ALA A 365 -43.41 -148.70 -92.58
C ALA A 365 -43.65 -150.20 -92.31
N ALA A 366 -44.64 -150.55 -91.48
CA ALA A 366 -45.04 -151.93 -91.26
C ALA A 366 -45.67 -152.56 -92.52
N GLU A 367 -46.56 -151.83 -93.20
CA GLU A 367 -47.21 -152.29 -94.43
C GLU A 367 -46.24 -152.39 -95.62
N THR A 368 -45.28 -151.47 -95.78
CA THR A 368 -44.27 -151.60 -96.85
C THR A 368 -43.42 -152.86 -96.69
N ASN A 369 -43.07 -153.25 -95.46
CA ASN A 369 -42.31 -154.48 -95.23
C ASN A 369 -43.13 -155.74 -95.56
N ARG A 370 -44.41 -155.78 -95.17
CA ARG A 370 -45.35 -156.87 -95.55
C ARG A 370 -45.47 -157.03 -97.07
N LEU A 371 -45.56 -155.92 -97.79
CA LEU A 371 -45.62 -155.89 -99.26
C LEU A 371 -44.32 -156.36 -99.92
N GLU A 372 -43.15 -156.08 -99.34
CA GLU A 372 -41.87 -156.58 -99.84
C GLU A 372 -41.68 -158.08 -99.62
N GLU A 373 -42.08 -158.63 -98.46
CA GLU A 373 -42.02 -160.07 -98.23
C GLU A 373 -42.98 -160.84 -99.16
N ALA A 374 -44.19 -160.31 -99.38
CA ALA A 374 -45.12 -160.85 -100.37
C ALA A 374 -44.51 -160.87 -101.78
N ARG A 375 -43.89 -159.77 -102.24
CA ARG A 375 -43.21 -159.70 -103.56
C ARG A 375 -42.06 -160.69 -103.69
N ARG A 376 -41.16 -160.76 -102.69
CA ARG A 376 -40.01 -161.68 -102.70
C ARG A 376 -40.44 -163.16 -102.77
N SER A 377 -41.61 -163.50 -102.20
CA SER A 377 -42.18 -164.83 -102.39
C SER A 377 -42.63 -165.07 -103.84
N ALA A 378 -43.34 -164.13 -104.46
CA ALA A 378 -43.83 -164.23 -105.84
C ALA A 378 -42.69 -164.32 -106.88
N ASP A 379 -41.63 -163.52 -106.73
CA ASP A 379 -40.47 -163.52 -107.63
C ASP A 379 -39.80 -164.90 -107.69
N SER A 380 -39.80 -165.64 -106.58
CA SER A 380 -39.23 -167.00 -106.51
C SER A 380 -40.02 -168.01 -107.33
N VAL A 381 -41.36 -167.90 -107.35
CA VAL A 381 -42.26 -168.73 -108.16
C VAL A 381 -42.17 -168.34 -109.64
N GLU A 382 -42.06 -167.04 -109.94
CA GLU A 382 -41.92 -166.56 -111.32
C GLU A 382 -40.60 -167.03 -111.96
N GLN A 383 -39.52 -167.17 -111.18
CA GLN A 383 -38.25 -167.73 -111.64
C GLN A 383 -38.35 -169.23 -111.97
N HIS A 384 -39.08 -170.02 -111.19
CA HIS A 384 -39.39 -171.41 -111.58
C HIS A 384 -40.30 -171.48 -112.82
N ALA A 385 -41.25 -170.56 -112.99
CA ALA A 385 -42.07 -170.49 -114.22
C ALA A 385 -41.24 -170.11 -115.46
N LYS A 386 -40.24 -169.22 -115.33
CA LYS A 386 -39.34 -168.81 -116.42
C LYS A 386 -38.42 -169.95 -116.87
N ASP A 387 -37.90 -170.75 -115.94
CA ASP A 387 -37.05 -171.90 -116.27
C ASP A 387 -37.83 -173.09 -116.90
N VAL A 388 -39.15 -173.16 -116.72
CA VAL A 388 -40.02 -174.08 -117.48
C VAL A 388 -40.41 -173.50 -118.84
N ARG A 389 -40.77 -172.21 -118.93
CA ARG A 389 -41.01 -171.54 -120.23
C ARG A 389 -39.79 -171.56 -121.15
N ALA A 390 -38.60 -171.61 -120.56
CA ALA A 390 -37.36 -171.82 -121.28
C ALA A 390 -37.38 -173.12 -122.10
N ARG A 391 -37.82 -174.24 -121.51
CA ARG A 391 -37.90 -175.58 -122.15
C ARG A 391 -39.10 -175.77 -123.12
N VAL A 392 -39.62 -174.69 -123.71
CA VAL A 392 -40.82 -174.71 -124.57
C VAL A 392 -40.76 -173.61 -125.64
N GLN A 393 -40.36 -172.38 -125.28
CA GLN A 393 -40.40 -171.26 -126.24
C GLN A 393 -39.33 -171.30 -127.33
N ARG A 394 -38.29 -172.12 -127.18
CA ARG A 394 -37.19 -172.19 -128.12
C ARG A 394 -37.32 -173.47 -129.01
N GLU A 395 -38.11 -174.49 -128.66
CA GLU A 395 -38.61 -175.47 -129.66
C GLU A 395 -39.67 -174.85 -130.57
N ALA A 396 -40.61 -174.07 -130.01
CA ALA A 396 -41.69 -173.44 -130.78
C ALA A 396 -41.19 -172.48 -131.88
N LYS A 397 -40.05 -171.80 -131.67
CA LYS A 397 -39.43 -170.92 -132.67
C LYS A 397 -38.45 -171.63 -133.62
N ARG A 398 -38.61 -172.93 -133.89
CA ARG A 398 -37.90 -173.66 -134.97
C ARG A 398 -38.73 -173.83 -136.26
N VAL A 399 -39.96 -173.31 -136.32
CA VAL A 399 -41.00 -173.81 -137.25
C VAL A 399 -41.94 -172.72 -137.79
N ALA A 400 -42.13 -171.59 -137.11
CA ALA A 400 -43.19 -170.62 -137.42
C ALA A 400 -42.88 -169.72 -138.62
N ASP A 401 -41.62 -169.30 -138.79
CA ASP A 401 -41.19 -168.33 -139.80
C ASP A 401 -40.51 -168.98 -141.02
N LEU A 402 -40.45 -170.32 -141.08
CA LEU A 402 -40.21 -171.06 -142.33
C LEU A 402 -41.47 -171.08 -143.24
N ALA A 403 -42.65 -170.74 -142.71
CA ALA A 403 -43.94 -171.07 -143.33
C ALA A 403 -44.75 -169.88 -143.90
N ALA A 404 -44.72 -168.71 -143.26
CA ALA A 404 -45.69 -167.64 -143.57
C ALA A 404 -45.22 -166.58 -144.59
N ALA A 405 -43.92 -166.33 -144.72
CA ALA A 405 -43.37 -165.27 -145.59
C ALA A 405 -42.99 -165.72 -147.01
N ALA A 406 -43.12 -167.02 -147.32
CA ALA A 406 -42.84 -167.57 -148.66
C ALA A 406 -43.95 -167.25 -149.70
N VAL A 407 -45.05 -166.64 -149.28
CA VAL A 407 -46.15 -166.17 -150.15
C VAL A 407 -46.51 -164.73 -149.76
N MET A 408 -45.81 -163.76 -150.37
CA MET A 408 -45.97 -162.30 -150.15
C MET A 408 -45.51 -161.83 -148.74
N ALA A 409 -44.22 -161.68 -148.42
CA ALA A 409 -43.01 -161.59 -149.25
C ALA A 409 -41.77 -161.89 -148.35
N ALA A 410 -40.65 -162.49 -148.79
CA ALA A 410 -40.18 -162.83 -150.13
C ALA A 410 -40.23 -161.62 -151.10
N ALA A 411 -39.47 -160.55 -150.88
CA ALA A 411 -38.18 -160.46 -150.17
C ALA A 411 -38.19 -159.47 -148.97
N ALA A 412 -37.42 -159.65 -147.89
CA ALA A 412 -36.53 -160.77 -147.52
C ALA A 412 -36.29 -160.88 -145.99
N GLY A 413 -36.14 -162.11 -145.46
CA GLY A 413 -35.76 -162.41 -144.07
C GLY A 413 -36.89 -162.20 -143.04
N GLY A 414 -37.40 -163.19 -142.30
CA GLY A 414 -36.78 -164.45 -141.83
C GLY A 414 -35.89 -164.15 -140.61
N GLY A 415 -36.13 -164.68 -139.40
CA GLY A 415 -36.54 -166.05 -139.05
C GLY A 415 -35.27 -166.89 -138.86
N GLU A 416 -35.02 -167.65 -137.78
CA GLU A 416 -35.81 -167.99 -136.58
C GLU A 416 -34.84 -168.67 -135.53
N THR A 417 -35.31 -169.36 -134.46
CA THR A 417 -34.60 -170.40 -133.62
C THR A 417 -33.34 -170.09 -132.71
N ALA A 418 -32.75 -170.93 -131.80
CA ALA A 418 -33.24 -171.66 -130.57
C ALA A 418 -32.67 -173.14 -130.29
N GLU A 419 -32.60 -173.92 -129.15
CA GLU A 419 -32.95 -174.12 -127.66
C GLU A 419 -32.44 -173.17 -126.49
N TYR A 420 -32.48 -173.56 -125.16
CA TYR A 420 -32.30 -172.87 -123.80
C TYR A 420 -31.50 -173.78 -122.77
N PRO A 421 -31.58 -173.87 -121.37
CA PRO A 421 -32.20 -173.12 -120.21
C PRO A 421 -31.34 -172.84 -118.89
N THR A 422 -31.88 -172.13 -117.87
CA THR A 422 -31.52 -172.06 -116.38
C THR A 422 -30.36 -171.13 -115.79
N VAL A 423 -30.27 -170.86 -114.43
CA VAL A 423 -29.94 -169.52 -113.74
C VAL A 423 -29.16 -169.43 -112.32
N ARG A 424 -28.42 -168.32 -111.89
CA ARG A 424 -28.27 -167.59 -110.50
C ARG A 424 -26.93 -166.78 -110.00
N GLY A 425 -26.96 -165.64 -109.20
CA GLY A 425 -26.04 -165.26 -107.99
C GLY A 425 -25.24 -163.86 -107.64
N ARG A 426 -25.21 -163.34 -106.34
CA ARG A 426 -24.18 -162.63 -105.39
C ARG A 426 -23.80 -161.03 -105.20
N PRO A 427 -23.42 -160.45 -103.96
CA PRO A 427 -22.99 -159.00 -103.60
C PRO A 427 -21.83 -158.65 -102.50
N GLY A 428 -21.48 -157.35 -102.11
CA GLY A 428 -20.94 -156.83 -100.74
C GLY A 428 -19.73 -155.76 -100.48
N ALA A 429 -19.66 -154.96 -99.32
CA ALA A 429 -18.48 -154.35 -98.48
C ALA A 429 -18.23 -152.77 -98.10
N PRO A 430 -17.64 -152.32 -96.90
CA PRO A 430 -17.32 -150.87 -96.43
C PRO A 430 -16.06 -150.48 -95.46
N ARG A 431 -15.76 -149.17 -95.05
CA ARG A 431 -15.16 -148.60 -93.71
C ARG A 431 -14.52 -147.11 -93.51
N PRO A 432 -13.34 -146.73 -92.85
CA PRO A 432 -13.19 -145.63 -91.75
C PRO A 432 -11.88 -144.67 -91.58
N ALA A 433 -11.81 -143.66 -90.61
CA ALA A 433 -10.61 -143.11 -89.77
C ALA A 433 -10.56 -141.56 -89.27
N GLU A 434 -9.52 -141.05 -88.52
CA GLU A 434 -9.42 -139.76 -87.69
C GLU A 434 -8.20 -138.74 -87.88
N ARG A 435 -8.32 -137.47 -87.36
CA ARG A 435 -7.34 -136.47 -86.74
C ARG A 435 -6.94 -135.08 -87.40
N ALA A 436 -6.83 -134.04 -86.53
CA ALA A 436 -5.97 -132.80 -86.50
C ALA A 436 -6.27 -131.48 -87.32
N GLY A 437 -5.98 -130.28 -86.75
CA GLY A 437 -5.67 -129.01 -87.49
C GLY A 437 -6.31 -127.63 -87.13
N GLU A 438 -5.53 -126.72 -86.49
CA GLU A 438 -5.25 -125.27 -86.78
C GLU A 438 -6.30 -124.13 -87.16
N GLN A 439 -6.35 -123.03 -86.36
CA GLN A 439 -6.62 -121.58 -86.66
C GLN A 439 -7.94 -121.07 -87.36
N PRO A 440 -8.24 -119.73 -87.50
CA PRO A 440 -8.42 -118.72 -86.43
C PRO A 440 -9.56 -117.66 -86.64
N ALA A 441 -9.71 -116.75 -85.65
CA ALA A 441 -10.17 -115.34 -85.72
C ALA A 441 -11.71 -114.99 -85.86
N PRO A 442 -12.16 -113.77 -85.39
CA PRO A 442 -13.57 -113.53 -85.03
C PRO A 442 -14.26 -112.28 -85.63
N GLU A 443 -15.61 -112.21 -85.56
CA GLU A 443 -16.41 -111.00 -85.80
C GLU A 443 -17.62 -110.86 -84.83
N VAL A 444 -18.30 -109.71 -84.87
CA VAL A 444 -19.17 -109.06 -83.87
C VAL A 444 -20.57 -109.67 -83.65
N ALA A 445 -21.03 -109.65 -82.38
CA ALA A 445 -22.44 -109.45 -81.98
C ALA A 445 -22.44 -108.61 -80.68
N ALA A 446 -23.13 -107.47 -80.54
CA ALA A 446 -24.58 -107.19 -80.68
C ALA A 446 -25.38 -107.81 -79.49
N SER A 447 -26.09 -107.07 -78.63
CA SER A 447 -26.66 -105.71 -78.65
C SER A 447 -27.85 -105.51 -79.59
N ALA A 448 -29.06 -105.67 -79.04
CA ALA A 448 -30.32 -105.00 -79.43
C ALA A 448 -31.34 -105.18 -78.29
#